data_AF-A0A1W0WEE6-F1
#
_entry.id   AF-A0A1W0WEE6-F1
#
_cell.length_a   1.000
_cell.length_b   1.000
_cell.length_c   1.000
_cell.angle_alpha   90.00
_cell.angle_beta   90.00
_cell.angle_gamma   90.00
#
_symmetry.space_group_name_H-M   'P 1'
#
loop_
_entity.id
_entity.type
_entity.pdbx_description
1 polymer ?
#
loop_
_entity_poly.entity_id
_entity_poly.type
_entity_poly.pdbx_seq_one_letter_code
_entity_poly.pdbx_strand_id
1 'polypeptide(L)'
;MNSLYAAHIRTTRTQKFLLALGSGVGAFIDPTKDEYIATFGETTANQALRHMRRKMLADLEGSKILKERPLINSSTLDCDKLRSLPVGSFGAAYMNFLTANGVSPDTRKRVHFVTTKSWPM
;
A
#
# COMPACT_ATOMS: atom_id res chain seq x y z
N MET A 1 10.17 -18.69 15.28
CA MET A 1 10.87 -17.59 14.58
C MET A 1 10.21 -17.36 13.21
N ASN A 2 8.98 -16.84 13.11
CA ASN A 2 8.24 -16.87 11.83
C ASN A 2 7.94 -15.44 11.33
N SER A 3 8.45 -15.07 10.15
CA SER A 3 8.07 -13.81 9.48
C SER A 3 6.59 -13.85 9.11
N LEU A 4 5.86 -12.73 9.23
CA LEU A 4 4.43 -12.69 8.86
C LEU A 4 4.25 -12.71 7.33
N TYR A 5 5.24 -12.22 6.59
CA TYR A 5 5.33 -12.21 5.13
C TYR A 5 6.74 -11.82 4.66
N ALA A 6 7.03 -11.97 3.37
CA ALA A 6 8.40 -11.89 2.83
C ALA A 6 9.18 -10.61 3.20
N ALA A 7 8.52 -9.45 3.20
CA ALA A 7 9.13 -8.16 3.50
C ALA A 7 8.93 -7.69 4.97
N HIS A 8 8.35 -8.51 5.85
CA HIS A 8 7.99 -8.08 7.20
C HIS A 8 9.22 -7.86 8.08
N ILE A 9 9.33 -6.65 8.64
CA ILE A 9 10.35 -6.31 9.64
C ILE A 9 9.70 -6.33 11.02
N ARG A 10 10.16 -7.24 11.86
CA ARG A 10 9.71 -7.33 13.25
C ARG A 10 10.16 -6.11 14.03
N THR A 11 9.22 -5.53 14.77
CA THR A 11 9.48 -4.38 15.64
C THR A 11 8.87 -4.65 17.03
N THR A 12 9.59 -4.26 18.08
CA THR A 12 9.03 -4.18 19.43
C THR A 12 8.05 -3.00 19.53
N ARG A 13 7.28 -2.92 20.62
CA ARG A 13 6.37 -1.78 20.85
C ARG A 13 7.12 -0.45 20.90
N THR A 14 8.30 -0.43 21.52
CA THR A 14 9.15 0.76 21.61
C THR A 14 9.75 1.13 20.26
N GLN A 15 10.28 0.17 19.50
CA GLN A 15 10.77 0.41 18.14
C GLN A 15 9.67 0.94 17.22
N LYS A 16 8.47 0.36 17.31
CA LYS A 16 7.31 0.81 16.52
C LYS A 16 6.87 2.23 16.88
N PHE A 17 6.88 2.56 18.17
CA PHE A 17 6.58 3.91 18.65
C PHE A 17 7.61 4.93 18.16
N LEU A 18 8.91 4.61 18.26
CA LEU A 18 9.98 5.47 17.77
C LEU A 18 9.91 5.67 16.25
N LEU A 19 9.64 4.60 15.49
CA LEU A 19 9.40 4.69 14.05
C LEU A 19 8.20 5.59 13.74
N ALA A 20 7.09 5.45 14.47
CA ALA A 20 5.92 6.31 14.29
C ALA A 20 6.25 7.78 14.55
N LEU A 21 6.92 8.10 15.66
CA LEU A 21 7.31 9.49 15.94
C LEU A 21 8.26 10.05 14.88
N GLY A 22 9.36 9.34 14.59
CA GLY A 22 10.38 9.82 13.66
C GLY A 22 9.84 9.99 12.24
N SER A 23 9.07 9.01 11.76
CA SER A 23 8.43 9.10 10.44
C SER A 23 7.31 10.13 10.40
N GLY A 24 6.56 10.33 11.48
CA GLY A 24 5.54 11.39 11.57
C GLY A 24 6.14 12.79 11.50
N VAL A 25 7.22 13.04 12.25
CA VAL A 25 7.97 14.31 12.18
C VAL A 25 8.58 14.49 10.79
N GLY A 26 9.19 13.45 10.23
CA GLY A 26 9.74 13.47 8.87
C GLY A 26 8.68 13.81 7.81
N ALA A 27 7.50 13.19 7.89
CA ALA A 27 6.38 13.44 6.98
C ALA A 27 5.81 14.86 7.13
N PHE A 28 5.84 15.43 8.34
CA PHE A 28 5.42 16.80 8.58
C PHE A 28 6.41 17.82 8.00
N ILE A 29 7.72 17.55 8.10
CA ILE A 29 8.78 18.43 7.58
C ILE A 29 8.86 18.35 6.06
N ASP A 30 8.84 17.13 5.52
CA ASP A 30 8.97 16.87 4.08
C ASP A 30 8.00 15.75 3.66
N PRO A 31 6.75 16.10 3.31
CA PRO A 31 5.74 15.14 2.89
C PRO A 31 6.03 14.55 1.50
N THR A 32 6.98 15.08 0.72
CA THR A 32 7.31 14.56 -0.61
C THR A 32 8.10 13.25 -0.53
N LYS A 33 8.73 12.98 0.62
CA LYS A 33 9.38 11.71 0.92
C LYS A 33 8.36 10.68 1.39
N ASP A 34 7.89 9.89 0.42
CA ASP A 34 6.91 8.82 0.58
C ASP A 34 7.21 7.84 1.73
N GLU A 35 8.49 7.57 2.04
CA GLU A 35 8.92 6.66 3.11
C GLU A 35 8.41 7.07 4.48
N TYR A 36 8.38 8.37 4.75
CA TYR A 36 7.93 8.88 6.04
C TYR A 36 6.42 8.67 6.20
N ILE A 37 5.64 9.02 5.18
CA ILE A 37 4.18 8.83 5.20
C ILE A 37 3.85 7.33 5.25
N ALA A 38 4.52 6.50 4.46
CA ALA A 38 4.31 5.06 4.43
C ALA A 38 4.63 4.42 5.79
N THR A 39 5.80 4.72 6.36
CA THR A 39 6.23 4.18 7.66
C THR A 39 5.31 4.65 8.79
N PHE A 40 4.90 5.92 8.77
CA PHE A 40 3.98 6.47 9.76
C PHE A 40 2.62 5.76 9.70
N GLY A 41 2.08 5.58 8.49
CA GLY A 41 0.86 4.82 8.27
C GLY A 41 0.97 3.37 8.77
N GLU A 42 2.03 2.65 8.40
CA GLU A 42 2.21 1.24 8.79
C GLU A 42 2.33 1.02 10.30
N THR A 43 2.94 1.97 10.99
CA THR A 43 3.17 1.90 12.44
C THR A 43 1.95 2.30 13.27
N THR A 44 1.05 3.13 12.71
CA THR A 44 -0.12 3.67 13.43
C THR A 44 -1.47 3.09 12.98
N ALA A 45 -1.59 2.53 11.76
CA ALA A 45 -2.88 2.18 11.15
C ALA A 45 -3.57 0.91 11.70
N ASN A 46 -3.06 0.27 12.76
CA ASN A 46 -3.57 -1.05 13.20
C ASN A 46 -5.10 -1.06 13.45
N GLN A 47 -5.61 -0.06 14.17
CA GLN A 47 -7.06 0.02 14.44
C GLN A 47 -7.87 0.28 13.16
N ALA A 48 -7.40 1.20 12.30
CA ALA A 48 -8.04 1.50 11.02
C ALA A 48 -8.06 0.28 10.10
N LEU A 49 -6.95 -0.46 9.98
CA LEU A 49 -6.84 -1.70 9.20
C LEU A 49 -7.82 -2.77 9.70
N ARG A 50 -7.93 -2.96 11.02
CA ARG A 50 -8.92 -3.90 11.60
C ARG A 50 -10.36 -3.47 11.31
N HIS A 51 -10.64 -2.17 11.35
CA HIS A 51 -11.96 -1.63 11.02
C HIS A 51 -12.29 -1.83 9.53
N MET A 52 -11.38 -1.43 8.63
CA MET A 52 -11.54 -1.62 7.18
C MET A 52 -11.72 -3.09 6.81
N ARG A 53 -10.93 -3.99 7.38
CA ARG A 53 -11.07 -5.44 7.16
C ARG A 53 -12.44 -5.95 7.56
N ARG A 54 -12.98 -5.52 8.72
CA ARG A 54 -14.34 -5.92 9.13
C ARG A 54 -15.39 -5.44 8.15
N LYS A 55 -15.28 -4.19 7.66
CA LYS A 55 -16.19 -3.66 6.64
C LYS A 55 -16.08 -4.43 5.33
N MET A 56 -14.87 -4.71 4.87
CA MET A 56 -14.65 -5.47 3.63
C MET A 56 -15.18 -6.91 3.73
N LEU A 57 -15.03 -7.59 4.88
CA LEU A 57 -15.57 -8.94 5.05
C LEU A 57 -17.11 -8.99 5.09
N ALA A 58 -17.75 -7.89 5.50
CA ALA A 58 -19.20 -7.77 5.52
C ALA A 58 -19.79 -7.44 4.13
N ASP A 59 -18.94 -7.12 3.17
CA ASP A 59 -19.31 -6.77 1.79
C ASP A 59 -18.88 -7.88 0.82
N LEU A 60 -19.71 -8.20 -0.18
CA LEU A 60 -19.43 -9.29 -1.11
C LEU A 60 -18.19 -9.00 -1.98
N GLU A 61 -18.08 -7.78 -2.50
CA GLU A 61 -16.94 -7.37 -3.32
C GLU A 61 -15.69 -7.22 -2.46
N GLY A 62 -15.81 -6.59 -1.28
CA GLY A 62 -14.73 -6.49 -0.31
C GLY A 62 -14.17 -7.85 0.10
N SER A 63 -15.02 -8.83 0.36
CA SER A 63 -14.62 -10.19 0.72
C SER A 63 -13.90 -10.89 -0.44
N LYS A 64 -14.38 -10.69 -1.68
CA LYS A 64 -13.72 -11.17 -2.89
C LYS A 64 -12.32 -10.56 -3.04
N ILE A 65 -12.16 -9.25 -2.86
CA ILE A 65 -10.84 -8.57 -2.89
C ILE A 65 -9.91 -9.16 -1.82
N LEU A 66 -10.40 -9.38 -0.60
CA LEU A 66 -9.58 -9.96 0.47
C LEU A 66 -9.15 -11.40 0.17
N LYS A 67 -9.95 -12.16 -0.58
CA LYS A 67 -9.66 -13.54 -0.99
C LYS A 67 -8.71 -13.59 -2.18
N GLU A 68 -9.00 -12.86 -3.24
CA GLU A 68 -8.26 -12.88 -4.51
C GLU A 68 -6.95 -12.10 -4.44
N ARG A 69 -6.89 -11.09 -3.57
CA ARG A 69 -5.72 -10.23 -3.37
C ARG A 69 -5.17 -9.67 -4.69
N PRO A 70 -6.02 -9.06 -5.53
CA PRO A 70 -5.56 -8.54 -6.80
C PRO A 70 -4.50 -7.47 -6.55
N LEU A 71 -3.38 -7.56 -7.27
CA LEU A 71 -2.30 -6.59 -7.24
C LEU A 71 -2.23 -5.93 -8.60
N ILE A 72 -2.13 -4.61 -8.61
CA ILE A 72 -1.90 -3.82 -9.82
C ILE A 72 -0.41 -3.51 -9.88
N ASN A 73 0.25 -4.00 -10.92
CA ASN A 73 1.69 -3.85 -11.17
C ASN A 73 1.98 -4.08 -12.67
N SER A 74 3.24 -3.92 -13.08
CA SER A 74 3.60 -4.14 -14.49
C SER A 74 3.46 -5.59 -14.99
N SER A 75 3.36 -6.59 -14.10
CA SER A 75 3.14 -7.99 -14.52
C SER A 75 1.66 -8.34 -14.73
N THR A 76 0.75 -7.53 -14.19
CA THR A 76 -0.70 -7.71 -14.31
C THR A 76 -1.34 -6.75 -15.32
N LEU A 77 -0.65 -5.66 -15.67
CA LEU A 77 -1.10 -4.67 -16.64
C LEU A 77 -0.27 -4.69 -17.92
N ASP A 78 -0.96 -4.68 -19.06
CA ASP A 78 -0.37 -4.35 -20.34
C ASP A 78 -0.35 -2.81 -20.52
N CYS A 79 0.71 -2.19 -20.03
CA CYS A 79 0.87 -0.73 -20.04
C CYS A 79 0.82 -0.13 -21.46
N ASP A 80 1.33 -0.84 -22.46
CA ASP A 80 1.35 -0.35 -23.84
C ASP A 80 -0.05 -0.39 -24.45
N LYS A 81 -0.81 -1.46 -24.18
CA LYS A 81 -2.23 -1.52 -24.53
C LYS A 81 -3.04 -0.43 -23.83
N LEU A 82 -2.79 -0.17 -22.55
CA LEU A 82 -3.51 0.89 -21.83
C LEU A 82 -3.24 2.28 -22.41
N ARG A 83 -2.01 2.55 -22.88
CA ARG A 83 -1.66 3.80 -23.56
C ARG A 83 -2.32 3.95 -24.93
N SER A 84 -2.58 2.85 -25.63
CA SER A 84 -3.21 2.88 -26.95
C SER A 84 -4.74 2.98 -26.90
N LEU A 85 -5.34 2.92 -25.71
CA LEU A 85 -6.79 3.08 -25.57
C LEU A 85 -7.25 4.51 -25.96
N PRO A 86 -8.51 4.67 -26.39
CA PRO A 86 -9.06 5.97 -26.75
C PRO A 86 -8.93 7.01 -25.64
N VAL A 87 -8.74 8.27 -26.04
CA VAL A 87 -8.78 9.42 -25.14
C VAL A 87 -10.12 9.46 -24.41
N GLY A 88 -10.08 9.67 -23.09
CA GLY A 88 -11.26 9.63 -22.21
C GLY A 88 -11.55 8.27 -21.58
N SER A 89 -10.86 7.20 -22.00
CA SER A 89 -10.91 5.92 -21.29
C SER A 89 -10.13 5.98 -19.97
N PHE A 90 -10.53 5.15 -19.00
CA PHE A 90 -9.83 5.05 -17.72
C PHE A 90 -8.37 4.61 -17.88
N GLY A 91 -8.10 3.64 -18.76
CA GLY A 91 -6.74 3.13 -18.98
C GLY A 91 -5.80 4.18 -19.55
N ALA A 92 -6.23 4.94 -20.56
CA ALA A 92 -5.43 6.05 -21.11
C ALA A 92 -5.20 7.15 -20.06
N ALA A 93 -6.24 7.51 -19.28
CA ALA A 93 -6.12 8.48 -18.20
C ALA A 93 -5.16 8.03 -17.09
N TYR A 94 -5.21 6.75 -16.70
CA TYR A 94 -4.31 6.16 -15.73
C TYR A 94 -2.85 6.22 -16.21
N MET A 95 -2.57 5.82 -17.45
CA MET A 95 -1.21 5.89 -18.00
C MET A 95 -0.69 7.32 -18.11
N ASN A 96 -1.53 8.27 -18.52
CA ASN A 96 -1.17 9.68 -18.57
C ASN A 96 -0.84 10.24 -17.18
N PHE A 97 -1.62 9.87 -16.15
CA PHE A 97 -1.33 10.24 -14.76
C PHE A 97 0.03 9.71 -14.31
N LEU A 98 0.32 8.44 -14.58
CA LEU A 98 1.59 7.81 -14.21
C LEU A 98 2.77 8.53 -14.87
N THR A 99 2.70 8.76 -16.19
CA THR A 99 3.74 9.45 -16.95
C THR A 99 3.93 10.90 -16.49
N ALA A 100 2.84 11.65 -16.28
CA ALA A 100 2.91 13.04 -15.84
C ALA A 100 3.54 13.21 -14.45
N ASN A 101 3.38 12.23 -13.56
CA ASN A 101 3.94 12.26 -12.21
C ASN A 101 5.29 11.52 -12.09
N GLY A 102 5.82 10.97 -13.20
CA GLY A 102 7.07 10.22 -13.19
C GLY A 102 7.03 8.95 -12.33
N VAL A 103 5.85 8.35 -12.17
CA VAL A 103 5.64 7.12 -11.40
C VAL A 103 5.20 5.97 -12.30
N SER A 104 5.34 4.74 -11.83
CA SER A 104 4.87 3.52 -12.49
C SER A 104 3.94 2.74 -11.57
N PRO A 105 3.24 1.70 -12.08
CA PRO A 105 2.45 0.80 -11.23
C PRO A 105 3.30 0.14 -10.12
N ASP A 106 4.61 0.01 -10.34
CA ASP A 106 5.55 -0.64 -9.43
C ASP A 106 6.22 0.32 -8.44
N THR A 107 6.00 1.64 -8.56
CA THR A 107 6.59 2.64 -7.65
C THR A 107 6.14 2.44 -6.20
N ARG A 108 5.02 1.74 -5.97
CA ARG A 108 4.52 1.50 -4.61
C ARG A 108 5.52 0.65 -3.81
N LYS A 109 6.11 1.26 -2.76
CA LYS A 109 7.01 0.58 -1.82
C LYS A 109 6.34 -0.62 -1.15
N ARG A 110 7.15 -1.63 -0.81
CA ARG A 110 6.69 -2.78 -0.03
C ARG A 110 6.30 -2.36 1.38
N VAL A 111 5.34 -3.09 1.95
CA VAL A 111 4.92 -2.90 3.34
C VAL A 111 5.88 -3.65 4.26
N HIS A 112 6.30 -3.06 5.39
CA HIS A 112 7.32 -3.65 6.26
C HIS A 112 6.86 -3.83 7.72
N PHE A 113 6.16 -2.85 8.31
CA PHE A 113 5.97 -2.74 9.75
C PHE A 113 4.57 -3.10 10.24
N VAL A 114 3.66 -3.52 9.36
CA VAL A 114 2.31 -3.95 9.73
C VAL A 114 2.39 -5.28 10.49
N THR A 115 1.93 -5.29 11.74
CA THR A 115 1.92 -6.48 12.60
C THR A 115 0.48 -6.85 12.93
N THR A 116 -0.18 -7.56 12.01
CA THR A 116 -1.52 -8.12 12.22
C THR A 116 -1.47 -9.64 12.07
N LYS A 117 -1.73 -10.37 13.16
CA LYS A 117 -1.75 -11.86 13.17
C LYS A 117 -2.85 -12.46 12.29
N SER A 118 -3.87 -11.68 11.91
CA SER A 118 -5.05 -12.16 11.17
C SER A 118 -4.86 -12.26 9.66
N TRP A 119 -3.62 -12.14 9.17
CA TRP A 119 -3.31 -12.11 7.75
C TRP A 119 -1.96 -12.77 7.47
N PRO A 120 -1.89 -13.93 6.81
CA PRO A 120 -0.69 -14.28 6.06
C PRO A 120 -0.69 -13.37 4.83
N MET A 121 0.15 -12.34 4.75
CA MET A 121 0.32 -11.58 3.50
C MET A 121 1.06 -12.49 2.52
#